data_AF-A0A2G6QZP7-F1
#
_entry.id   AF-A0A2G6QZP7-F1
#
_cell.length_a   1.000
_cell.length_b   1.000
_cell.length_c   1.000
_cell.angle_alpha   90.00
_cell.angle_beta   90.00
_cell.angle_gamma   90.00
#
_symmetry.space_group_name_H-M   'P 1'
#
loop_
_entity.id
_entity.type
_entity.pdbx_description
1 polymer ?
#
loop_
_entity_poly.entity_id
_entity_poly.type
_entity_poly.pdbx_seq_one_letter_code
_entity_poly.pdbx_strand_id
1 'polypeptide(L)'
;TTFFDDVWKYLPSKNSWELVSAISNGNATIPLAAGVGAAYGNQHILLFSGDDGEKYNKTEGFINAANKEEDLEKKTQINKAKIEHLTSHPGFSKDVLAFNTIDKKWQKVGEIPQPAPVTTVLVKNNDTFFIANGEIKPGVRTPQVITVKIQK
;
A
#
# COMPACT_ATOMS: atom_id res chain seq x y z
N THR A 1 -10.92 4.17 9.53
CA THR A 1 -11.24 3.09 8.58
C THR A 1 -10.39 1.87 8.89
N THR A 2 -10.93 0.67 8.71
CA THR A 2 -10.15 -0.57 8.90
C THR A 2 -9.38 -0.88 7.62
N PHE A 3 -8.08 -1.12 7.74
CA PHE A 3 -7.25 -1.67 6.66
C PHE A 3 -6.96 -3.13 7.00
N PHE A 4 -6.93 -3.99 5.98
CA PHE A 4 -6.77 -5.43 6.15
C PHE A 4 -5.38 -5.87 5.72
N ASP A 5 -4.89 -6.90 6.40
CA ASP A 5 -3.67 -7.65 6.10
C ASP A 5 -3.98 -9.06 5.58
N ASP A 6 -5.25 -9.49 5.60
CA ASP A 6 -5.64 -10.84 5.24
C ASP A 6 -5.26 -11.20 3.79
N VAL A 7 -4.65 -12.38 3.64
CA VAL A 7 -4.39 -12.99 2.34
C VAL A 7 -5.36 -14.15 2.14
N TRP A 8 -6.22 -14.01 1.14
CA TRP A 8 -7.21 -15.02 0.78
C TRP A 8 -6.83 -15.71 -0.53
N LYS A 9 -7.06 -17.02 -0.58
CA LYS A 9 -6.86 -17.86 -1.76
C LYS A 9 -8.20 -18.46 -2.17
N TYR A 10 -8.58 -18.23 -3.42
CA TYR A 10 -9.73 -18.89 -4.01
C TYR A 10 -9.35 -20.25 -4.58
N LEU A 11 -10.17 -21.27 -4.33
CA LEU A 11 -10.06 -22.61 -4.88
C LEU A 11 -11.20 -22.86 -5.88
N PRO A 12 -10.97 -22.71 -7.20
CA PRO A 12 -12.03 -22.87 -8.20
C PRO A 12 -12.67 -24.27 -8.19
N SER A 13 -11.89 -25.32 -7.96
CA SER A 13 -12.37 -26.71 -7.91
C SER A 13 -13.33 -26.98 -6.75
N LYS A 14 -13.30 -26.15 -5.71
CA LYS A 14 -14.15 -26.25 -4.53
C LYS A 14 -15.17 -25.12 -4.42
N ASN A 15 -15.11 -24.12 -5.32
CA ASN A 15 -15.86 -22.87 -5.22
C ASN A 15 -15.81 -22.27 -3.80
N SER A 16 -14.60 -22.13 -3.24
CA SER A 16 -14.42 -21.74 -1.83
C SER A 16 -13.21 -20.82 -1.66
N TRP A 17 -13.25 -20.02 -0.59
CA TRP A 17 -12.16 -19.15 -0.17
C TRP A 17 -11.49 -19.72 1.08
N GLU A 18 -10.16 -19.68 1.10
CA GLU A 18 -9.34 -20.06 2.25
C GLU A 18 -8.50 -18.86 2.69
N LEU A 19 -8.56 -18.49 3.98
CA LEU A 19 -7.60 -17.57 4.58
C LEU A 19 -6.25 -18.29 4.67
N VAL A 20 -5.20 -17.74 4.09
CA VAL A 20 -3.90 -18.44 3.95
C VAL A 20 -2.76 -17.80 4.71
N SER A 21 -2.78 -16.48 4.92
CA SER A 21 -1.71 -15.74 5.60
C SER A 21 -2.20 -14.34 5.94
N ALA A 22 -1.35 -13.56 6.61
CA ALA A 22 -1.48 -12.12 6.73
C ALA A 22 -0.23 -11.45 6.11
N ILE A 23 -0.39 -10.32 5.44
CA ILE A 23 0.71 -9.59 4.81
C ILE A 23 1.74 -9.20 5.87
N SER A 24 3.01 -9.44 5.60
CA SER A 24 4.10 -9.07 6.49
C SER A 24 5.28 -8.48 5.72
N ASN A 25 5.99 -7.55 6.34
CA ASN A 25 7.27 -7.04 5.85
C ASN A 25 8.49 -7.83 6.36
N GLY A 26 8.26 -9.00 6.97
CA GLY A 26 9.29 -9.85 7.58
C GLY A 26 9.51 -9.59 9.07
N ASN A 27 9.14 -8.41 9.57
CA ASN A 27 9.28 -8.07 11.00
C ASN A 27 7.93 -8.04 11.72
N ALA A 28 6.91 -7.51 11.05
CA ALA A 28 5.56 -7.39 11.58
C ALA A 28 4.53 -7.71 10.50
N THR A 29 3.35 -8.11 10.94
CA THR A 29 2.15 -8.10 10.10
C THR A 29 1.79 -6.66 9.81
N ILE A 30 1.48 -6.35 8.55
CA ILE A 30 1.12 -5.01 8.11
C ILE A 30 -0.15 -5.07 7.25
N PRO A 31 -1.15 -4.23 7.52
CA PRO A 31 -2.23 -4.04 6.57
C PRO A 31 -1.72 -3.27 5.35
N LEU A 32 -2.34 -3.46 4.19
CA LEU A 32 -1.89 -2.81 2.97
C LEU A 32 -3.06 -2.59 2.02
N ALA A 33 -3.27 -1.35 1.58
CA ALA A 33 -4.27 -0.99 0.59
C ALA A 33 -3.65 -0.31 -0.63
N ALA A 34 -4.36 -0.38 -1.76
CA ALA A 34 -4.08 0.34 -3.00
C ALA A 34 -2.71 0.09 -3.67
N GLY A 35 -1.88 -0.78 -3.12
CA GLY A 35 -0.68 -1.31 -3.78
C GLY A 35 -1.04 -2.14 -5.02
N VAL A 36 -0.02 -2.52 -5.77
CA VAL A 36 -0.16 -3.35 -6.98
C VAL A 36 0.65 -4.63 -6.84
N GLY A 37 0.24 -5.69 -7.52
CA GLY A 37 0.93 -6.97 -7.44
C GLY A 37 0.96 -7.76 -8.74
N ALA A 38 1.92 -8.68 -8.84
CA ALA A 38 2.05 -9.59 -9.97
C ALA A 38 2.71 -10.92 -9.58
N ALA A 39 2.35 -11.98 -10.30
CA ALA A 39 3.01 -13.27 -10.18
C ALA A 39 4.47 -13.20 -10.67
N TYR A 40 5.37 -13.85 -9.94
CA TYR A 40 6.79 -13.93 -10.24
C TYR A 40 7.33 -15.35 -10.05
N GLY A 41 8.09 -15.84 -11.03
CA GLY A 41 8.51 -17.24 -11.10
C GLY A 41 7.32 -18.20 -10.99
N ASN A 42 7.55 -19.35 -10.35
CA ASN A 42 6.55 -20.40 -10.20
C ASN A 42 5.81 -20.37 -8.85
N GLN A 43 6.29 -19.57 -7.90
CA GLN A 43 5.91 -19.70 -6.49
C GLN A 43 5.76 -18.36 -5.76
N HIS A 44 5.90 -17.22 -6.45
CA HIS A 44 5.86 -15.93 -5.77
C HIS A 44 4.79 -15.00 -6.32
N ILE A 45 4.23 -14.19 -5.42
CA ILE A 45 3.48 -12.99 -5.75
C ILE A 45 4.28 -11.81 -5.19
N LEU A 46 4.63 -10.86 -6.06
CA LEU A 46 5.23 -9.61 -5.64
C LEU A 46 4.12 -8.59 -5.38
N LEU A 47 4.24 -7.84 -4.28
CA LEU A 47 3.48 -6.63 -4.00
C LEU A 47 4.42 -5.43 -4.00
N PHE A 48 3.97 -4.35 -4.61
CA PHE A 48 4.70 -3.09 -4.74
C PHE A 48 3.85 -1.97 -4.16
N SER A 49 4.47 -1.17 -3.30
CA SER A 49 3.83 0.00 -2.70
C SER A 49 2.59 -0.33 -1.86
N GLY A 50 1.93 0.70 -1.34
CA GLY A 50 0.66 0.61 -0.63
C GLY A 50 0.59 1.56 0.55
N ASP A 51 -0.64 1.77 1.02
CA ASP A 51 -0.95 2.52 2.23
C ASP A 51 -1.22 1.55 3.38
N ASP A 52 -0.49 1.70 4.48
CA ASP A 52 -0.66 0.92 5.72
C ASP A 52 -1.82 1.43 6.60
N GLY A 53 -2.45 2.54 6.19
CA GLY A 53 -3.61 3.12 6.84
C GLY A 53 -3.28 3.94 8.08
N GLU A 54 -2.03 4.01 8.55
CA GLU A 54 -1.66 4.75 9.76
C GLU A 54 -1.94 6.25 9.56
N LYS A 55 -1.36 6.82 8.49
CA LYS A 55 -1.45 8.26 8.18
C LYS A 55 -2.80 8.63 7.60
N TYR A 56 -3.43 7.69 6.89
CA TYR A 56 -4.81 7.82 6.44
C TYR A 56 -5.76 7.94 7.65
N ASN A 57 -5.69 7.02 8.61
CA ASN A 57 -6.57 7.03 9.78
C ASN A 57 -6.35 8.25 10.68
N LYS A 58 -5.11 8.77 10.76
CA LYS A 58 -4.85 10.03 11.44
C LYS A 58 -5.55 11.21 10.75
N THR A 59 -5.59 11.24 9.41
CA THR A 59 -6.33 12.24 8.64
C THR A 59 -7.83 12.15 8.90
N GLU A 60 -8.39 10.95 8.88
CA GLU A 60 -9.79 10.70 9.25
C GLU A 60 -10.10 11.15 10.68
N GLY A 61 -9.16 10.94 11.61
CA GLY A 61 -9.24 11.44 12.97
C GLY A 61 -9.40 12.97 13.03
N PHE A 62 -8.57 13.71 12.29
CA PHE A 62 -8.70 15.17 12.20
C PHE A 62 -10.04 15.60 11.60
N ILE A 63 -10.50 14.94 10.53
CA ILE A 63 -11.78 15.25 9.88
C ILE A 63 -12.93 15.04 10.86
N ASN A 64 -12.95 13.89 11.54
CA ASN A 64 -13.99 13.55 12.51
C ASN A 64 -13.98 14.51 13.71
N ALA A 65 -12.81 14.89 14.21
CA ALA A 65 -12.68 15.87 15.29
C ALA A 65 -13.21 17.25 14.87
N ALA A 66 -12.81 17.75 13.69
CA ALA A 66 -13.27 19.06 13.19
C ALA A 66 -14.78 19.11 12.91
N ASN A 67 -15.40 17.98 12.54
CA ASN A 67 -16.84 17.88 12.31
C ASN A 67 -17.66 17.89 13.61
N LYS A 68 -17.08 17.41 14.71
CA LYS A 68 -17.74 17.37 16.04
C LYS A 68 -17.49 18.63 16.88
N GLU A 69 -16.49 19.42 16.51
CA GLU A 69 -16.12 20.62 17.25
C GLU A 69 -17.01 21.81 16.86
N GLU A 70 -17.61 22.43 17.89
CA GLU A 70 -18.46 23.61 17.77
C GLU A 70 -17.66 24.91 17.93
N ASP A 71 -16.56 24.87 18.69
CA ASP A 71 -15.68 26.00 18.90
C ASP A 71 -14.87 26.31 17.62
N LEU A 72 -15.06 27.51 17.07
CA LEU A 72 -14.42 27.93 15.82
C LEU A 72 -12.90 28.02 15.92
N GLU A 73 -12.35 28.41 17.07
CA GLU A 73 -10.91 28.52 17.26
C GLU A 73 -10.26 27.13 17.32
N LYS A 74 -10.84 26.22 18.10
CA LYS A 74 -10.38 24.81 18.15
C LYS A 74 -10.50 24.13 16.79
N LYS A 75 -11.61 24.35 16.09
CA LYS A 75 -11.80 23.83 14.72
C LYS A 75 -10.75 24.37 13.75
N THR A 76 -10.35 25.62 13.90
CA THR A 76 -9.26 26.21 13.12
C THR A 76 -7.92 25.55 13.42
N GLN A 77 -7.62 25.28 14.69
CA GLN A 77 -6.38 24.57 15.08
C GLN A 77 -6.34 23.13 14.56
N ILE A 78 -7.45 22.39 14.65
CA ILE A 78 -7.57 21.03 14.11
C ILE A 78 -7.32 21.04 12.60
N ASN A 79 -7.92 21.98 11.88
CA ASN A 79 -7.71 22.09 10.43
C ASN A 79 -6.28 22.46 10.07
N LYS A 80 -5.63 23.34 10.85
CA LYS A 80 -4.21 23.66 10.68
C LYS A 80 -3.33 22.41 10.85
N ALA A 81 -3.53 21.65 11.92
CA ALA A 81 -2.80 20.39 12.16
C ALA A 81 -3.04 19.35 11.05
N LYS A 82 -4.27 19.26 10.54
CA LYS A 82 -4.60 18.40 9.39
C LYS A 82 -3.83 18.80 8.14
N ILE A 83 -3.79 20.09 7.81
CA ILE A 83 -3.06 20.62 6.64
C ILE A 83 -1.57 20.31 6.79
N GLU A 84 -0.99 20.53 7.97
CA GLU A 84 0.40 20.21 8.25
C GLU A 84 0.67 18.70 8.03
N HIS A 85 -0.15 17.82 8.61
CA HIS A 85 -0.03 16.37 8.43
C HIS A 85 -0.12 15.92 6.96
N LEU A 86 -1.03 16.51 6.18
CA LEU A 86 -1.17 16.20 4.75
C LEU A 86 0.01 16.72 3.92
N THR A 87 0.45 17.95 4.18
CA THR A 87 1.54 18.58 3.42
C THR A 87 2.89 17.93 3.71
N SER A 88 3.11 17.50 4.95
CA SER A 88 4.32 16.78 5.38
C SER A 88 4.28 15.27 5.12
N HIS A 89 3.24 14.74 4.44
CA HIS A 89 3.11 13.30 4.22
C HIS A 89 4.31 12.75 3.43
N PRO A 90 5.03 11.73 3.94
CA PRO A 90 6.29 11.25 3.34
C PRO A 90 6.08 10.47 2.04
N GLY A 91 4.84 10.08 1.77
CA GLY A 91 4.44 9.23 0.65
C GLY A 91 4.00 7.85 1.14
N PHE A 92 3.65 6.99 0.19
CA PHE A 92 3.24 5.61 0.47
C PHE A 92 4.45 4.69 0.69
N SER A 93 4.18 3.45 1.09
CA SER A 93 5.22 2.44 1.28
C SER A 93 6.07 2.32 0.01
N LYS A 94 7.39 2.25 0.18
CA LYS A 94 8.31 1.97 -0.93
C LYS A 94 8.67 0.48 -1.01
N ASP A 95 8.15 -0.33 -0.10
CA ASP A 95 8.53 -1.73 0.02
C ASP A 95 8.08 -2.54 -1.20
N VAL A 96 8.94 -3.50 -1.57
CA VAL A 96 8.60 -4.60 -2.45
C VAL A 96 8.58 -5.87 -1.61
N LEU A 97 7.41 -6.47 -1.51
CA LEU A 97 7.18 -7.68 -0.72
C LEU A 97 7.01 -8.86 -1.66
N ALA A 98 7.54 -10.03 -1.28
CA ALA A 98 7.29 -11.28 -1.97
C ALA A 98 6.58 -12.26 -1.05
N PHE A 99 5.44 -12.77 -1.49
CA PHE A 99 4.72 -13.87 -0.86
C PHE A 99 5.05 -15.18 -1.58
N ASN A 100 5.55 -16.16 -0.85
CA ASN A 100 5.77 -17.50 -1.35
C ASN A 100 4.48 -18.32 -1.21
N THR A 101 3.97 -18.84 -2.33
CA THR A 101 2.68 -19.54 -2.40
C THR A 101 2.73 -20.98 -1.90
N ILE A 102 3.92 -21.53 -1.65
CA ILE A 102 4.12 -22.89 -1.14
C ILE A 102 4.16 -22.88 0.39
N ASP A 103 5.08 -22.11 0.98
CA ASP A 103 5.26 -22.06 2.43
C ASP A 103 4.44 -20.94 3.11
N LYS A 104 3.75 -20.11 2.31
CA LYS A 104 2.86 -19.03 2.74
C LYS A 104 3.56 -17.93 3.55
N LYS A 105 4.87 -17.75 3.32
CA LYS A 105 5.67 -16.74 4.01
C LYS A 105 5.85 -15.49 3.17
N TRP A 106 5.99 -14.37 3.88
CA TRP A 106 6.32 -13.08 3.30
C TRP A 106 7.78 -12.72 3.58
N GLN A 107 8.37 -11.99 2.65
CA GLN A 107 9.68 -11.37 2.79
C GLN A 107 9.68 -10.02 2.11
N LYS A 108 10.35 -9.03 2.71
CA LYS A 108 10.71 -7.80 2.01
C LYS A 108 11.92 -8.07 1.13
N VAL A 109 11.76 -7.93 -0.19
CA VAL A 109 12.78 -8.24 -1.18
C VAL A 109 13.46 -7.00 -1.77
N GLY A 110 12.98 -5.80 -1.43
CA GLY A 110 13.59 -4.55 -1.84
C GLY A 110 12.73 -3.33 -1.55
N GLU A 111 13.17 -2.20 -2.09
CA GLU A 111 12.42 -0.94 -2.06
C GLU A 111 12.52 -0.24 -3.42
N ILE A 112 11.47 0.50 -3.77
CA ILE A 112 11.48 1.43 -4.90
C ILE A 112 12.25 2.69 -4.47
N PRO A 113 13.36 3.07 -5.14
CA PRO A 113 14.24 4.15 -4.70
C PRO A 113 13.68 5.57 -4.95
N GLN A 114 12.40 5.68 -5.30
CA GLN A 114 11.68 6.91 -5.60
C GLN A 114 10.27 6.83 -4.98
N PRO A 115 9.51 7.94 -4.91
CA PRO A 115 8.13 7.91 -4.42
C PRO A 115 7.32 6.84 -5.17
N ALA A 116 6.83 5.86 -4.42
CA ALA A 116 6.14 4.71 -4.97
C ALA A 116 4.64 5.01 -5.09
N PRO A 117 4.04 4.81 -6.28
CA PRO A 117 2.64 5.13 -6.48
C PRO A 117 1.72 4.03 -5.97
N VAL A 118 0.50 4.42 -5.61
CA VAL A 118 -0.65 3.54 -5.35
C VAL A 118 -1.76 3.81 -6.36
N THR A 119 -2.83 3.00 -6.36
CA THR A 119 -4.01 3.15 -7.25
C THR A 119 -3.63 3.21 -8.73
N THR A 120 -2.72 2.33 -9.13
CA THR A 120 -2.07 2.34 -10.43
C THR A 120 -2.22 0.97 -11.11
N VAL A 121 -1.79 0.89 -12.37
CA VAL A 121 -1.70 -0.34 -13.15
C VAL A 121 -0.24 -0.78 -13.17
N LEU A 122 -0.04 -2.08 -12.94
CA LEU A 122 1.24 -2.75 -13.12
C LEU A 122 1.17 -3.67 -14.34
N VAL A 123 2.15 -3.52 -15.23
CA VAL A 123 2.34 -4.37 -16.40
C VAL A 123 3.66 -5.12 -16.27
N LYS A 124 3.65 -6.43 -16.45
CA LYS A 124 4.84 -7.28 -16.41
C LYS A 124 5.26 -7.67 -17.82
N ASN A 125 6.56 -7.55 -18.11
CA ASN A 125 7.21 -8.12 -19.28
C ASN A 125 8.49 -8.87 -18.85
N ASN A 126 8.47 -10.21 -18.89
CA ASN A 126 9.53 -11.06 -18.36
C ASN A 126 9.88 -10.71 -16.90
N ASP A 127 11.16 -10.44 -16.60
CA ASP A 127 11.66 -10.07 -15.27
C ASP A 127 11.59 -8.54 -15.01
N THR A 128 10.82 -7.82 -15.83
CA THR A 128 10.64 -6.36 -15.73
C THR A 128 9.18 -6.01 -15.47
N PHE A 129 8.96 -5.09 -14.53
CA PHE A 129 7.67 -4.60 -14.10
C PHE A 129 7.58 -3.10 -14.37
N PHE A 130 6.47 -2.65 -14.95
CA PHE A 130 6.19 -1.26 -15.25
C PHE A 130 5.00 -0.82 -14.40
N ILE A 131 5.21 0.17 -13.54
CA ILE A 131 4.16 0.76 -12.69
C ILE A 131 3.87 2.15 -13.23
N ALA A 132 2.67 2.34 -13.78
CA ALA A 132 2.34 3.53 -14.56
C ALA A 132 1.61 4.61 -13.75
N ASN A 133 2.21 5.79 -13.63
CA ASN A 133 1.61 6.95 -12.99
C ASN A 133 1.19 6.63 -11.54
N GLY A 134 0.00 7.08 -11.12
CA GLY A 134 -0.57 6.81 -9.80
C GLY A 134 -0.34 7.93 -8.80
N GLU A 135 -0.82 7.72 -7.58
CA GLU A 135 -0.75 8.67 -6.48
C GLU A 135 0.46 8.36 -5.60
N ILE A 136 1.34 9.33 -5.35
CA ILE A 136 2.58 9.13 -4.58
C ILE A 136 2.49 9.64 -3.14
N LYS A 137 1.53 10.53 -2.87
CA LYS A 137 1.07 10.96 -1.55
C LYS A 137 -0.34 11.57 -1.69
N PRO A 138 -1.11 11.75 -0.59
CA PRO A 138 -2.49 12.22 -0.67
C PRO A 138 -2.67 13.45 -1.57
N GLY A 139 -3.48 13.29 -2.62
CA GLY A 139 -3.81 14.34 -3.59
C GLY A 139 -2.72 14.66 -4.62
N VAL A 140 -1.56 14.00 -4.60
CA VAL A 140 -0.43 14.27 -5.51
C VAL A 140 -0.12 13.05 -6.37
N ARG A 141 -0.29 13.21 -7.68
CA ARG A 141 -0.04 12.18 -8.69
C ARG A 141 1.28 12.38 -9.41
N THR A 142 1.87 11.29 -9.88
CA THR A 142 3.06 11.29 -10.74
C THR A 142 2.69 10.97 -12.19
N PRO A 143 3.29 11.63 -13.19
CA PRO A 143 3.17 11.23 -14.60
C PRO A 143 4.18 10.14 -14.99
N GLN A 144 5.06 9.72 -14.07
CA GLN A 144 6.16 8.81 -14.37
C GLN A 144 5.72 7.36 -14.51
N VAL A 145 6.43 6.61 -15.34
CA VAL A 145 6.37 5.13 -15.36
C VAL A 145 7.61 4.62 -14.66
N ILE A 146 7.42 3.88 -13.57
CA ILE A 146 8.52 3.25 -12.81
C ILE A 146 8.82 1.89 -13.43
N THR A 147 10.09 1.64 -13.73
CA THR A 147 10.57 0.33 -14.18
C THR A 147 11.31 -0.36 -13.04
N VAL A 148 10.81 -1.52 -12.62
CA VAL A 148 11.47 -2.38 -11.63
C VAL A 148 11.96 -3.63 -12.35
N LYS A 149 13.26 -3.90 -12.28
CA LYS A 149 13.87 -5.11 -12.85
C LYS A 149 14.40 -5.97 -11.72
N ILE A 150 13.96 -7.23 -11.66
CA ILE A 150 14.46 -8.19 -10.69
C ILE A 150 15.75 -8.80 -11.23
N GLN A 151 16.83 -8.73 -10.45
CA GLN A 151 18.10 -9.39 -10.76
C GLN A 151 18.02 -10.84 -10.30
N LYS A 152 18.54 -11.75 -11.12
CA LYS A 152 18.63 -13.18 -10.81
C LYS A 152 19.85 -13.48 -9.93
#